data_AF-A0A429XE63-F1
#
_entry.id   AF-A0A429XE63-F1
#
_cell.length_a   1.000
_cell.length_b   1.000
_cell.length_c   1.000
_cell.angle_alpha   90.00
_cell.angle_beta   90.00
_cell.angle_gamma   90.00
#
_symmetry.space_group_name_H-M   'P 1'
#
loop_
_entity.id
_entity.type
_entity.pdbx_description
1 polymer ?
#
loop_
_entity_poly.entity_id
_entity_poly.type
_entity_poly.pdbx_seq_one_letter_code
_entity_poly.pdbx_strand_id
1 'polypeptide(L)'
;MLNYWILIGLLAVSTFLSRIIGLELMAGKEMNPTLRLYFSYVPIAIMTALIINQMLTTANGYPSVSLPVLLGCLAAAVTIKLSKMFLPSVIIGIVSGLLIRYFI
;
A
#
# COMPACT_ATOMS: atom_id res chain seq x y z
N MET A 1 -14.49 -21.56 -19.38
CA MET A 1 -13.39 -20.56 -19.36
C MET A 1 -13.84 -19.16 -19.79
N LEU A 2 -14.61 -19.00 -20.89
CA LEU A 2 -15.08 -17.69 -21.38
C LEU A 2 -15.91 -16.88 -20.34
N ASN A 3 -16.71 -17.56 -19.51
CA ASN A 3 -17.49 -16.92 -18.44
C ASN A 3 -16.65 -16.17 -17.40
N TYR A 4 -15.46 -16.67 -17.05
CA TYR A 4 -14.59 -16.00 -16.08
C TYR A 4 -13.98 -14.72 -16.66
N TRP A 5 -13.60 -14.74 -17.95
CA TRP A 5 -13.08 -13.55 -18.64
C TRP A 5 -14.12 -12.45 -18.80
N ILE A 6 -15.37 -12.83 -19.11
CA ILE A 6 -16.50 -11.88 -19.17
C ILE A 6 -16.77 -11.29 -17.79
N LEU A 7 -16.72 -12.11 -16.73
CA LEU A 7 -16.97 -11.66 -15.36
C LEU A 7 -15.86 -10.72 -14.87
N ILE A 8 -14.59 -11.01 -15.17
CA ILE A 8 -13.45 -10.12 -14.89
C ILE A 8 -13.62 -8.79 -15.64
N GLY A 9 -13.98 -8.83 -16.92
CA GLY A 9 -14.21 -7.63 -17.72
C GLY A 9 -15.32 -6.76 -17.16
N LEU A 10 -16.45 -7.37 -16.77
CA LEU A 10 -17.60 -6.67 -16.21
C LEU A 10 -17.28 -6.06 -14.84
N LEU A 11 -16.54 -6.78 -13.98
CA LEU A 11 -16.04 -6.26 -12.71
C LEU A 11 -15.06 -5.11 -12.92
N ALA A 12 -14.12 -5.22 -13.85
CA ALA A 12 -13.16 -4.16 -14.15
C ALA A 12 -13.88 -2.88 -14.58
N VAL A 13 -14.83 -2.99 -15.51
CA VAL A 13 -15.64 -1.85 -15.98
C VAL A 13 -16.45 -1.25 -14.83
N SER A 14 -17.18 -2.06 -14.08
CA SER A 14 -17.98 -1.61 -12.93
C SER A 14 -17.14 -0.83 -11.91
N THR A 15 -15.97 -1.36 -11.55
CA THR A 15 -15.10 -0.76 -10.54
C THR A 15 -14.50 0.56 -11.03
N PHE A 16 -14.07 0.62 -12.29
CA PHE A 16 -13.54 1.84 -12.88
C PHE A 16 -14.61 2.91 -13.04
N LEU A 17 -15.81 2.52 -13.50
CA LEU A 17 -16.90 3.46 -13.72
C LEU A 17 -17.36 4.10 -12.40
N SER A 18 -17.48 3.32 -11.33
CA SER A 18 -17.77 3.84 -9.99
C SER A 18 -16.72 4.85 -9.51
N ARG A 19 -15.43 4.58 -9.77
CA ARG A 19 -14.34 5.48 -9.41
C ARG A 19 -14.35 6.78 -10.21
N ILE A 20 -14.57 6.69 -11.52
CA ILE A 20 -14.60 7.86 -12.42
C ILE A 20 -15.76 8.77 -12.05
N ILE A 21 -16.96 8.22 -11.85
CA ILE A 21 -18.15 8.98 -11.44
C ILE A 21 -17.90 9.66 -10.08
N GLY A 22 -17.31 8.95 -9.13
CA GLY A 22 -16.96 9.51 -7.81
C GLY A 22 -15.93 10.64 -7.90
N LEU A 23 -14.95 10.52 -8.80
CA LEU A 23 -13.92 11.54 -9.04
C LEU A 23 -14.51 12.77 -9.73
N GLU A 24 -15.33 12.60 -10.77
CA GLU A 24 -15.96 13.72 -11.49
C GLU A 24 -16.93 14.51 -10.61
N LEU A 25 -17.72 13.83 -9.77
CA LEU A 25 -18.60 14.48 -8.79
C LEU A 25 -17.83 15.34 -7.77
N MET A 26 -16.60 14.93 -7.42
CA MET A 26 -15.74 15.68 -6.50
C MET A 26 -14.87 16.73 -7.19
N ALA A 27 -14.56 16.57 -8.48
CA ALA A 27 -13.61 17.41 -9.21
C ALA A 27 -14.07 18.87 -9.37
N GLY A 28 -15.38 19.14 -9.31
CA GLY A 28 -15.95 20.48 -9.51
C GLY A 28 -16.35 21.23 -8.23
N LYS A 29 -16.20 20.65 -7.03
CA LYS A 29 -16.63 21.29 -5.77
C LYS A 29 -15.44 21.77 -4.96
N GLU A 30 -15.47 23.04 -4.54
CA GLU A 30 -14.51 23.54 -3.57
C GLU A 30 -14.63 22.76 -2.26
N MET A 31 -13.58 22.02 -1.92
CA MET A 31 -13.53 21.25 -0.68
C MET A 31 -13.35 22.21 0.49
N ASN A 32 -14.24 22.10 1.49
CA ASN A 32 -14.07 22.80 2.76
C ASN A 32 -12.67 22.49 3.34
N PRO A 33 -11.91 23.48 3.85
CA PRO A 33 -10.56 23.30 4.39
C PRO A 33 -10.43 22.13 5.38
N THR A 34 -11.45 21.85 6.19
CA THR A 34 -11.44 20.70 7.13
C THR A 34 -11.44 19.35 6.39
N LEU A 35 -12.22 19.21 5.32
CA LEU A 35 -12.28 18.00 4.50
C LEU A 35 -10.97 17.81 3.72
N ARG A 36 -10.39 18.88 3.18
CA ARG A 36 -9.09 18.84 2.49
C ARG A 36 -7.99 18.36 3.43
N LEU A 37 -7.98 18.87 4.67
CA LEU A 37 -7.01 18.46 5.68
C LEU A 37 -7.20 16.97 6.04
N TYR A 38 -8.44 16.51 6.23
CA TYR A 38 -8.74 15.09 6.45
C TYR A 38 -8.25 14.19 5.32
N PHE A 39 -8.58 14.50 4.06
CA PHE A 39 -8.15 13.71 2.90
C PHE A 39 -6.63 13.72 2.70
N SER A 40 -5.90 14.71 3.21
CA SER A 40 -4.43 14.70 3.18
C SER A 40 -3.83 13.64 4.12
N TYR A 41 -4.50 13.29 5.22
CA TYR A 41 -4.01 12.30 6.18
C TYR A 41 -4.49 10.88 5.90
N VAL A 42 -5.62 10.72 5.20
CA VAL A 42 -6.19 9.41 4.86
C VAL A 42 -5.20 8.49 4.13
N PRO A 43 -4.51 8.91 3.06
CA PRO A 43 -3.52 8.06 2.38
C PRO A 43 -2.40 7.60 3.30
N ILE A 44 -1.88 8.50 4.14
CA ILE A 44 -0.79 8.20 5.07
C ILE A 44 -1.26 7.19 6.14
N ALA A 45 -2.46 7.35 6.66
CA ALA A 45 -3.05 6.43 7.63
C ALA A 45 -3.25 5.03 7.02
N ILE A 46 -3.78 4.96 5.79
CA ILE A 46 -3.97 3.68 5.07
C ILE A 46 -2.62 3.01 4.80
N MET A 47 -1.63 3.75 4.29
CA MET A 47 -0.29 3.20 4.03
C MET A 47 0.35 2.66 5.31
N THR A 48 0.22 3.39 6.42
CA THR A 48 0.74 2.97 7.72
C THR A 48 0.05 1.68 8.20
N ALA A 49 -1.28 1.62 8.10
CA ALA A 49 -2.05 0.44 8.48
C ALA A 49 -1.71 -0.80 7.61
N LEU A 50 -1.48 -0.61 6.31
CA LEU A 50 -1.05 -1.66 5.40
C LEU A 50 0.33 -2.20 5.76
N ILE A 51 1.28 -1.31 6.05
CA ILE A 51 2.63 -1.68 6.48
C ILE A 51 2.56 -2.47 7.79
N ILE A 52 1.80 -2.00 8.78
CA ILE A 52 1.64 -2.68 10.07
C ILE A 52 1.00 -4.06 9.90
N ASN A 53 -0.02 -4.20 9.05
CA ASN A 53 -0.62 -5.52 8.75
C ASN A 53 0.37 -6.47 8.07
N GLN A 54 1.24 -5.97 7.19
CA GLN A 54 2.28 -6.81 6.58
C GLN A 54 3.36 -7.20 7.59
N MET A 55 3.66 -6.34 8.56
CA MET A 55 4.62 -6.63 9.63
C MET A 55 4.07 -7.63 10.65
N LEU A 56 2.79 -7.50 11.02
CA LEU A 56 2.09 -8.39 11.95
C LEU A 56 1.46 -9.55 11.19
N THR A 57 2.21 -10.62 10.96
CA THR A 57 1.66 -11.83 10.34
C THR A 57 1.04 -12.73 11.41
N THR A 58 -0.14 -13.26 11.16
CA THR A 58 -0.79 -14.21 12.07
C THR A 58 -0.35 -15.63 11.69
N ALA A 59 0.81 -16.08 12.20
CA ALA A 59 1.14 -17.50 12.17
C ALA A 59 0.44 -18.17 13.36
N ASN A 60 -0.52 -19.07 13.10
CA ASN A 60 -1.15 -19.94 14.09
C ASN A 60 -1.96 -19.26 15.22
N GLY A 61 -2.62 -18.14 14.95
CA GLY A 61 -3.53 -17.49 15.92
C GLY A 61 -2.83 -16.66 17.00
N TYR A 62 -1.50 -16.56 16.97
CA TYR A 62 -0.73 -15.61 17.78
C TYR A 62 -0.19 -14.48 16.89
N PRO A 63 -0.14 -13.23 17.37
CA PRO A 63 0.50 -12.14 16.64
C PRO A 63 2.00 -12.40 16.57
N SER A 64 2.48 -12.89 15.44
CA SER A 64 3.91 -13.11 15.18
C SER A 64 4.46 -11.96 14.33
N VAL A 65 5.56 -11.36 14.77
CA VAL A 65 6.22 -10.31 14.01
C VAL A 65 7.04 -10.97 12.91
N SER A 66 6.77 -10.62 11.66
CA SER A 66 7.59 -11.06 10.54
C SER A 66 8.91 -10.27 10.52
N LEU A 67 9.94 -10.85 11.12
CA LEU A 67 11.30 -10.30 11.11
C LEU A 67 11.78 -9.88 9.69
N PRO A 68 11.48 -10.63 8.60
CA PRO A 68 11.88 -10.22 7.26
C PRO A 68 11.25 -8.90 6.80
N VAL A 69 9.96 -8.70 7.08
CA VAL A 69 9.24 -7.48 6.68
C VAL A 69 9.69 -6.30 7.53
N LEU A 70 9.90 -6.51 8.84
CA LEU A 70 10.36 -5.47 9.75
C LEU A 70 11.75 -4.94 9.37
N LEU A 71 12.70 -5.84 9.08
CA LEU A 71 14.04 -5.47 8.67
C LEU A 71 14.07 -4.88 7.24
N GLY A 72 13.23 -5.36 6.33
CA GLY A 72 13.04 -4.77 5.01
C GLY A 72 12.51 -3.31 5.09
N CYS A 73 11.52 -3.06 5.95
CA CYS A 73 10.99 -1.72 6.20
C CYS A 73 12.03 -0.79 6.83
N LEU A 74 12.82 -1.26 7.80
CA LEU A 74 13.90 -0.46 8.40
C LEU A 74 14.98 -0.13 7.37
N ALA A 75 15.40 -1.09 6.55
CA ALA A 75 16.36 -0.85 5.48
C ALA A 75 15.86 0.20 4.47
N ALA A 76 14.58 0.11 4.06
CA ALA A 76 13.94 1.11 3.22
C ALA A 76 13.93 2.51 3.89
N ALA A 77 13.54 2.58 5.17
CA ALA A 77 13.49 3.83 5.92
C ALA A 77 14.86 4.51 6.08
N VAL A 78 15.90 3.72 6.34
CA VAL A 78 17.29 4.23 6.44
C VAL A 78 17.77 4.73 5.07
N THR A 79 17.56 3.94 4.02
CA THR A 79 18.03 4.29 2.67
C THR A 79 17.33 5.52 2.10
N ILE A 80 16.03 5.71 2.35
CA ILE A 80 15.34 6.92 1.89
C ILE A 80 15.81 8.16 2.65
N LYS A 81 16.12 8.02 3.94
CA LYS A 81 16.66 9.10 4.77
C LYS A 81 18.04 9.57 4.29
N LEU A 82 18.88 8.64 3.81
CA LEU A 82 20.21 8.97 3.27
C LEU A 82 20.17 9.42 1.81
N SER A 83 19.52 8.65 0.95
CA SER A 83 19.59 8.82 -0.51
C SER A 83 18.67 9.93 -1.02
N LYS A 84 17.59 10.26 -0.28
CA LYS A 84 16.50 11.17 -0.71
C LYS A 84 15.85 10.80 -2.06
N MET A 85 16.22 9.67 -2.65
CA MET A 85 15.69 9.13 -3.88
C MET A 85 14.81 7.93 -3.56
N PHE A 86 13.57 7.94 -4.06
CA PHE A 86 12.57 6.92 -3.77
C PHE A 86 12.94 5.56 -4.37
N LEU A 87 13.35 5.54 -5.64
CA LEU A 87 13.64 4.31 -6.39
C LEU A 87 14.71 3.41 -5.73
N PRO A 88 15.91 3.88 -5.36
CA PRO A 88 16.92 3.03 -4.74
C PRO A 88 16.52 2.54 -3.35
N SER A 89 15.75 3.32 -2.60
CA SER A 89 15.25 2.90 -1.28
C SER A 89 14.31 1.69 -1.38
N VAL A 90 13.39 1.70 -2.35
CA VAL A 90 12.47 0.59 -2.57
C VAL A 90 13.23 -0.67 -2.97
N ILE A 91 14.22 -0.56 -3.86
CA ILE A 91 15.04 -1.70 -4.30
C ILE A 91 15.78 -2.32 -3.12
N ILE A 92 16.43 -1.50 -2.28
CA ILE A 92 17.19 -2.01 -1.13
C ILE A 92 16.26 -2.63 -0.08
N GLY A 93 15.07 -2.05 0.13
CA GLY A 93 14.05 -2.62 1.00
C GLY A 93 13.57 -4.01 0.55
N ILE A 94 13.27 -4.16 -0.75
CA ILE A 94 12.84 -5.44 -1.33
C ILE A 94 13.94 -6.48 -1.24
N VAL A 95 15.18 -6.12 -1.62
CA VAL A 95 16.33 -7.02 -1.59
C VAL A 95 16.65 -7.46 -0.17
N SER A 96 16.62 -6.54 0.80
CA SER A 96 16.82 -6.85 2.23
C SER A 96 15.73 -7.81 2.75
N GLY A 97 14.46 -7.50 2.50
CA GLY A 97 13.35 -8.35 2.93
C GLY A 97 13.36 -9.75 2.30
N LEU A 98 13.73 -9.86 1.02
CA LEU A 98 13.89 -11.14 0.33
C LEU A 98 15.07 -11.96 0.86
N LEU A 99 16.23 -11.33 1.07
CA LEU A 99 17.42 -12.00 1.61
C LEU A 99 17.13 -12.58 2.99
N ILE A 100 16.46 -11.83 3.86
CA ILE A 100 16.14 -12.26 5.22
C ILE A 100 15.08 -13.36 5.21
N ARG A 101 14.10 -13.31 4.30
CA ARG A 101 13.12 -14.38 4.11
C ARG A 101 13.73 -15.67 3.55
N TYR A 102 14.83 -15.58 2.80
CA TYR A 102 15.51 -16.76 2.26
C TYR A 102 16.47 -17.39 3.28
N PHE A 103 16.98 -16.60 4.22
CA PHE A 103 17.94 -17.04 5.24
C PHE A 103 17.27 -17.55 6.53
N ILE A 104 15.95 -17.37 6.69
CA ILE A 104 15.12 -17.81 7.83
C ILE A 104 14.01 -18.75 7.36
#